data_AF-A0A7X6M1K1-F1
#
_entry.id   AF-A0A7X6M1K1-F1
#
_cell.length_a   1.000
_cell.length_b   1.000
_cell.length_c   1.000
_cell.angle_alpha   90.00
_cell.angle_beta   90.00
_cell.angle_gamma   90.00
#
_symmetry.space_group_name_H-M   'P 1'
#
loop_
_entity.id
_entity.type
_entity.pdbx_description
1 polymer ?
#
loop_
_entity_poly.entity_id
_entity_poly.type
_entity_poly.pdbx_seq_one_letter_code
_entity_poly.pdbx_strand_id
1 'polypeptide(L)'
;MNAEPLPHTPNLKRALNQATDLARETGHHAVTAEHLVLATLHDPDSSVARALHHAGANLAAITDALHETLRNGPYPDPPEPPEEDSSRKAL
;
A
#
# COMPACT_ATOMS: atom_id res chain seq x y z
N MET A 1 -24.14 3.10 -8.39
CA MET A 1 -24.22 3.31 -6.93
C MET A 1 -23.01 4.16 -6.55
N ASN A 2 -23.20 5.40 -6.11
CA ASN A 2 -22.08 6.21 -5.62
C ASN A 2 -21.82 5.77 -4.18
N ALA A 3 -20.73 5.04 -3.96
CA ALA A 3 -20.33 4.68 -2.60
C ALA A 3 -19.89 5.96 -1.87
N GLU A 4 -20.51 6.26 -0.74
CA GLU A 4 -19.97 7.29 0.15
C GLU A 4 -18.57 6.86 0.62
N PRO A 5 -17.58 7.76 0.61
CA PRO A 5 -16.25 7.43 1.07
C PRO A 5 -16.30 7.02 2.55
N LEU A 6 -15.67 5.89 2.87
CA LEU A 6 -15.64 5.39 4.23
C LEU A 6 -14.99 6.43 5.16
N PRO A 7 -15.59 6.71 6.34
CA PRO A 7 -14.96 7.57 7.33
C PRO A 7 -13.64 6.94 7.78
N HIS A 8 -12.61 7.76 7.91
CA HIS A 8 -11.27 7.33 8.27
C HIS A 8 -10.65 8.29 9.27
N THR A 9 -9.84 7.73 10.17
CA THR A 9 -9.01 8.50 11.09
C THR A 9 -7.86 9.18 10.33
N PRO A 10 -7.31 10.30 10.84
CA PRO A 10 -6.21 11.00 10.16
C PRO A 10 -4.97 10.11 9.91
N ASN A 11 -4.64 9.23 10.85
CA ASN A 11 -3.54 8.28 10.70
C ASN A 11 -3.81 7.24 9.59
N LEU A 12 -5.06 6.76 9.45
CA LEU A 12 -5.43 5.85 8.36
C LEU A 12 -5.27 6.53 7.00
N LYS A 13 -5.68 7.79 6.87
CA LYS A 13 -5.48 8.56 5.63
C LYS A 13 -4.00 8.70 5.26
N ARG A 14 -3.13 8.99 6.23
CA ARG A 14 -1.67 9.06 6.00
C ARG A 14 -1.10 7.72 5.56
N ALA A 15 -1.47 6.64 6.25
CA ALA A 15 -1.01 5.29 5.91
C ALA A 15 -1.46 4.87 4.50
N LEU A 16 -2.69 5.20 4.09
CA LEU A 16 -3.18 4.91 2.73
C LEU A 16 -2.42 5.72 1.66
N ASN A 17 -2.17 7.00 1.91
CA ASN A 17 -1.38 7.83 0.99
C ASN A 17 0.04 7.27 0.85
N GLN A 18 0.68 6.97 1.96
CA GLN A 18 2.04 6.41 1.95
C GLN A 18 2.10 5.02 1.31
N ALA A 19 1.10 4.16 1.52
CA ALA A 19 1.02 2.87 0.85
C ALA A 19 0.84 3.02 -0.67
N THR A 20 0.14 4.05 -1.11
CA THR A 20 -0.02 4.39 -2.53
C THR A 20 1.31 4.86 -3.12
N ASP A 21 2.06 5.70 -2.40
CA ASP A 21 3.39 6.15 -2.82
C ASP A 21 4.36 4.97 -2.93
N LEU A 22 4.38 4.08 -1.93
CA LEU A 22 5.20 2.86 -1.93
C LEU A 22 4.88 1.95 -3.12
N ALA A 23 3.60 1.72 -3.41
CA ALA A 23 3.20 0.92 -4.57
C ALA A 23 3.77 1.52 -5.87
N ARG A 24 3.67 2.84 -6.03
CA ARG A 24 4.19 3.53 -7.20
C ARG A 24 5.72 3.48 -7.29
N GLU A 25 6.41 3.57 -6.16
CA GLU A 25 7.88 3.48 -6.08
C GLU A 25 8.40 2.07 -6.39
N THR A 26 7.66 1.02 -6.01
CA THR A 26 8.02 -0.37 -6.30
C THR A 26 7.53 -0.84 -7.67
N GLY A 27 6.83 0.02 -8.42
CA GLY A 27 6.30 -0.31 -9.74
C GLY A 27 5.08 -1.23 -9.69
N HIS A 28 4.28 -1.15 -8.63
CA HIS A 28 2.99 -1.81 -8.48
C HIS A 28 1.83 -0.83 -8.76
N HIS A 29 0.89 -1.20 -9.61
CA HIS A 29 -0.35 -0.50 -9.94
C HIS A 29 -1.41 -0.63 -8.83
N ALA A 30 -1.26 -1.58 -7.91
CA ALA A 30 -2.20 -1.78 -6.80
C ALA A 30 -1.52 -1.77 -5.43
N VAL A 31 -2.23 -1.23 -4.44
CA VAL A 31 -1.83 -1.30 -3.03
C VAL A 31 -2.11 -2.70 -2.50
N THR A 32 -1.07 -3.45 -2.13
CA THR A 32 -1.14 -4.73 -1.43
C THR A 32 -1.02 -4.58 0.09
N ALA A 33 -1.15 -5.68 0.82
CA ALA A 33 -0.99 -5.70 2.27
C ALA A 33 0.43 -5.29 2.70
N GLU A 34 1.44 -5.64 1.92
CA GLU A 34 2.84 -5.32 2.18
C GLU A 34 3.07 -3.80 2.20
N HIS A 35 2.51 -3.05 1.23
CA HIS A 35 2.61 -1.59 1.23
C HIS A 35 1.91 -0.97 2.46
N LEU A 36 0.75 -1.51 2.85
CA LEU A 36 0.01 -1.02 4.02
C LEU A 36 0.80 -1.25 5.30
N VAL A 37 1.33 -2.46 5.50
CA VAL A 37 2.14 -2.77 6.68
C VAL A 37 3.39 -1.90 6.70
N LEU A 38 4.12 -1.80 5.58
CA LEU A 38 5.34 -1.00 5.50
C LEU A 38 5.08 0.49 5.74
N ALA A 39 4.00 1.04 5.19
CA ALA A 39 3.55 2.41 5.46
C ALA A 39 3.27 2.62 6.96
N THR A 40 2.56 1.68 7.59
CA THR A 40 2.30 1.78 9.03
C THR A 40 3.55 1.62 9.88
N LEU A 41 4.58 0.88 9.44
CA LEU A 41 5.81 0.74 10.22
C LEU A 41 6.67 2.01 10.21
N HIS A 42 6.49 2.87 9.21
CA HIS A 42 7.22 4.14 9.10
C HIS A 42 6.56 5.30 9.86
N ASP A 43 5.28 5.17 10.26
CA ASP A 43 4.60 6.17 11.09
C ASP A 43 5.09 6.04 12.56
N PRO A 44 5.73 7.07 13.14
CA PRO A 44 6.18 7.02 14.53
C PRO A 44 5.05 6.81 15.54
N ASP A 45 3.80 7.16 15.20
CA ASP A 45 2.62 6.98 16.04
C ASP A 45 1.89 5.65 15.78
N SER A 46 2.50 4.75 15.02
CA SER A 46 1.87 3.51 14.59
C SER A 46 1.53 2.56 15.73
N SER A 47 0.22 2.26 15.86
CA SER A 47 -0.26 1.19 16.72
C SER A 47 0.22 -0.20 16.25
N VAL A 48 0.45 -0.37 14.94
CA VAL A 48 0.93 -1.62 14.34
C VAL A 48 2.38 -1.87 14.75
N ALA A 49 3.26 -0.87 14.60
CA ALA A 49 4.67 -0.98 15.00
C ALA A 49 4.79 -1.28 16.50
N ARG A 50 4.01 -0.59 17.33
CA ARG A 50 3.93 -0.86 18.77
C ARG A 50 3.46 -2.28 19.07
N ALA A 51 2.40 -2.76 18.42
CA ALA A 51 1.87 -4.10 18.65
C ALA A 51 2.89 -5.19 18.28
N LEU A 52 3.56 -5.04 17.13
CA LEU A 52 4.61 -5.96 16.68
C LEU A 52 5.82 -5.94 17.63
N HIS A 53 6.25 -4.76 18.09
CA HIS A 53 7.31 -4.65 19.08
C HIS A 53 6.92 -5.32 20.41
N HIS A 54 5.70 -5.11 20.91
CA HIS A 54 5.19 -5.78 22.10
C HIS A 54 5.08 -7.31 21.94
N ALA A 55 4.85 -7.80 20.72
CA ALA A 55 4.87 -9.22 20.40
C ALA A 55 6.30 -9.80 20.32
N GLY A 56 7.34 -9.00 20.56
CA GLY A 56 8.74 -9.42 20.49
C GLY A 56 9.30 -9.47 19.06
N ALA A 57 8.62 -8.87 18.09
CA ALA A 57 9.08 -8.87 16.71
C ALA A 57 10.20 -7.86 16.48
N ASN A 58 11.15 -8.22 15.61
CA ASN A 58 12.18 -7.30 15.14
C ASN A 58 11.65 -6.50 13.95
N LEU A 59 11.32 -5.23 14.18
CA LEU A 59 10.75 -4.36 13.15
C LEU A 59 11.68 -4.18 11.94
N ALA A 60 13.00 -4.10 12.15
CA ALA A 60 13.96 -3.98 11.06
C ALA A 60 13.95 -5.23 10.17
N ALA A 61 13.95 -6.42 10.78
CA ALA A 61 13.86 -7.68 10.04
C ALA A 61 12.55 -7.81 9.26
N ILE A 62 11.43 -7.33 9.82
CA ILE A 62 10.13 -7.29 9.11
C ILE A 62 10.20 -6.33 7.92
N THR A 63 10.73 -5.12 8.10
CA THR A 63 10.88 -4.14 7.03
C THR A 63 11.73 -4.69 5.88
N ASP A 64 12.86 -5.34 6.19
CA ASP A 64 13.72 -5.96 5.19
C ASP A 64 13.00 -7.08 4.43
N ALA A 65 12.28 -7.95 5.15
CA ALA A 65 11.51 -9.03 4.54
C ALA A 65 10.38 -8.52 3.62
N LEU A 66 9.70 -7.44 4.03
CA LEU A 66 8.66 -6.79 3.22
C LEU A 66 9.25 -6.16 1.96
N HIS A 67 10.39 -5.48 2.04
CA HIS A 67 11.06 -4.94 0.84
C HIS A 67 11.48 -6.05 -0.12
N GLU A 68 12.00 -7.16 0.38
CA GLU A 68 12.37 -8.30 -0.47
C GLU A 68 11.12 -8.94 -1.11
N THR A 69 10.02 -9.01 -0.36
CA THR A 69 8.73 -9.49 -0.88
C THR A 69 8.19 -8.57 -1.95
N LEU A 70 8.28 -7.26 -1.79
CA LEU A 70 7.84 -6.29 -2.80
C LEU A 70 8.70 -6.34 -4.06
N ARG A 71 9.98 -6.69 -3.95
CA ARG A 71 10.88 -6.84 -5.10
C ARG A 71 10.63 -8.11 -5.91
N ASN A 72 10.30 -9.21 -5.23
CA ASN A 72 10.21 -10.55 -5.83
C ASN A 72 8.80 -11.15 -5.79
N GLY A 73 7.80 -10.34 -5.44
CA GLY A 73 6.49 -10.80 -5.01
C GLY A 73 5.69 -11.45 -6.13
N PRO A 74 4.83 -12.44 -5.81
CA PRO A 74 4.03 -13.18 -6.78
C PRO A 74 2.77 -12.42 -7.22
N TYR A 75 2.66 -11.13 -6.92
CA TYR A 75 1.51 -10.30 -7.31
C TYR A 75 1.93 -9.44 -8.49
N PRO A 76 2.00 -10.02 -9.72
CA PRO A 76 2.17 -9.21 -10.89
C PRO A 76 1.01 -8.24 -10.93
N ASP A 77 1.35 -7.01 -11.26
CA ASP A 77 0.35 -6.05 -11.68
C ASP A 77 -0.59 -6.72 -12.69
N PRO A 78 -1.92 -6.69 -12.47
CA PRO A 78 -2.82 -7.14 -13.50
C PRO A 78 -2.48 -6.32 -14.74
N PRO A 79 -2.36 -6.95 -15.93
CA PRO A 79 -2.02 -6.22 -17.15
C PRO A 79 -2.95 -5.02 -17.24
N GLU A 80 -2.39 -3.83 -17.46
CA GLU A 80 -3.21 -2.63 -17.64
C GLU A 80 -4.33 -2.99 -18.63
N PRO A 81 -5.61 -2.75 -18.26
CA PRO A 81 -6.69 -3.00 -19.19
C PRO A 81 -6.35 -2.25 -20.48
N PRO A 82 -6.53 -2.88 -21.66
CA PRO A 82 -6.15 -2.26 -22.92
C PRO A 82 -6.77 -0.87 -22.94
N GLU A 83 -5.94 0.17 -23.10
CA GLU A 83 -6.38 1.56 -23.07
C GLU A 83 -7.62 1.69 -23.94
N GLU A 84 -8.79 1.77 -23.29
CA GLU A 84 -10.06 1.87 -24.00
C GLU A 84 -10.08 3.28 -24.53
N ASP A 85 -9.62 3.39 -25.79
CA ASP A 85 -9.46 4.59 -26.59
C ASP A 85 -10.32 5.75 -26.06
N SER A 86 -9.69 6.59 -25.25
CA SER A 86 -10.30 7.78 -24.65
C SER A 86 -10.72 8.81 -25.71
N SER A 87 -10.63 8.46 -27.00
CA SER A 87 -11.05 9.24 -28.16
C SER A 87 -12.52 9.06 -28.57
N ARG A 88 -13.33 8.22 -27.92
CA ARG A 88 -14.76 8.06 -28.29
C ARG A 88 -15.76 9.05 -27.65
N LYS A 89 -15.32 10.13 -27.02
CA LYS A 89 -16.21 11.21 -26.51
C LYS A 89 -16.27 12.46 -27.39
N ALA A 90 -16.21 12.28 -28.71
CA ALA A 90 -16.55 13.33 -29.67
C ALA A 90 -17.39 12.77 -30.83
N LEU A 91 -18.67 12.48 -30.57
CA LEU A 91 -19.78 12.73 -31.51
C LEU A 91 -21.11 12.75 -30.76
#